data_AF-G8BEI4-F1
#
_entry.id   AF-G8BEI4-F1
#
_cell.length_a   1.000
_cell.length_b   1.000
_cell.length_c   1.000
_cell.angle_alpha   90.00
_cell.angle_beta   90.00
_cell.angle_gamma   90.00
#
_symmetry.space_group_name_H-M   'P 1'
#
loop_
_entity.id
_entity.type
_entity.pdbx_description
1 polymer ?
#
loop_
_entity_poly.entity_id
_entity_poly.type
_entity_poly.pdbx_seq_one_letter_code
_entity_poly.pdbx_strand_id
1 'polypeptide(L)'
;MSMIQDQTKITLHPKPGFVIKTKILESKNSSQLLTKVFINICHDPQVPKPSKEFEPEVVFPMIIENQWEIPIVASVAKESKDKKGFPSLVYDCCINDECFRWCQISKDLKLILIEWCIESIEMINSITLERDYSVPKMLAKGDLTQTELTMHELSDLGFKKLHELQQNEALGVIEELKLEGENEEEDENLPDLFNIGRDGVQKKPLIEEL
;
A
#
# COMPACT_ATOMS: atom_id res chain seq x y z
N MET A 1 13.98 -1.24 36.93
CA MET A 1 15.02 -0.48 36.21
C MET A 1 14.41 -0.01 34.91
N SER A 2 14.30 1.31 34.73
CA SER A 2 13.66 1.93 33.57
C SER A 2 14.49 1.64 32.32
N MET A 3 13.90 0.97 31.33
CA MET A 3 14.49 0.81 30.01
C MET A 3 14.33 2.14 29.28
N ILE A 4 15.38 2.96 29.32
CA ILE A 4 15.54 4.08 28.41
C ILE A 4 15.92 3.44 27.07
N GLN A 5 14.93 3.14 26.23
CA GLN A 5 15.19 2.90 24.82
C GLN A 5 15.75 4.20 24.27
N ASP A 6 17.00 4.18 23.80
CA ASP A 6 17.61 5.30 23.09
C ASP A 6 16.77 5.61 21.85
N GLN A 7 15.83 6.55 21.99
CA GLN A 7 15.05 7.12 20.90
C GLN A 7 15.98 8.02 20.08
N THR A 8 16.83 7.39 19.28
CA THR A 8 17.61 8.12 18.27
C THR A 8 16.61 8.67 17.26
N LYS A 9 16.39 9.98 17.32
CA LYS A 9 15.52 10.71 16.38
C LYS A 9 16.35 11.11 15.17
N ILE A 10 15.76 10.90 14.00
CA ILE A 10 16.30 11.32 12.71
C ILE A 10 15.39 12.43 12.18
N THR A 11 15.99 13.55 11.80
CA THR A 11 15.29 14.64 11.12
C THR A 11 15.51 14.51 9.62
N LEU A 12 14.42 14.41 8.86
CA LEU A 12 14.47 14.44 7.41
C LEU A 12 14.63 15.89 6.92
N HIS A 13 15.42 16.06 5.87
CA HIS A 13 15.62 17.32 5.14
C HIS A 13 15.26 17.11 3.66
N PRO A 14 13.95 17.01 3.34
CA PRO A 14 13.51 16.62 2.03
C PRO A 14 13.93 17.61 0.95
N LYS A 15 14.35 17.08 -0.20
CA LYS A 15 14.63 17.84 -1.41
C LYS A 15 13.38 17.84 -2.31
N PRO A 16 13.06 18.98 -2.95
CA PRO A 16 11.86 19.08 -3.78
C PRO A 16 12.02 18.32 -5.10
N GLY A 17 10.97 17.59 -5.49
CA GLY A 17 10.94 16.80 -6.72
C GLY A 17 9.90 17.32 -7.72
N PHE A 18 8.64 16.95 -7.53
CA PHE A 18 7.53 17.43 -8.36
C PHE A 18 6.23 17.46 -7.57
N VAL A 19 5.21 18.14 -8.09
CA VAL A 19 3.92 18.30 -7.43
C VAL A 19 2.82 17.59 -8.20
N ILE A 20 1.94 16.89 -7.48
CA ILE A 20 0.66 16.38 -7.98
C ILE A 20 -0.42 17.32 -7.47
N LYS A 21 -1.39 17.66 -8.33
CA LYS A 21 -2.54 18.46 -7.97
C LYS A 21 -3.82 17.69 -8.30
N THR A 22 -4.61 17.46 -7.27
CA THR A 22 -5.92 16.80 -7.31
C THR A 22 -6.94 17.58 -6.46
N LYS A 23 -8.10 17.00 -6.17
CA LYS A 23 -9.13 17.53 -5.27
C LYS A 23 -9.74 16.41 -4.42
N ILE A 24 -10.35 16.80 -3.30
CA ILE A 24 -11.11 15.89 -2.45
C ILE A 24 -12.47 15.59 -3.09
N LEU A 25 -12.79 14.31 -3.25
CA LEU A 25 -14.09 13.82 -3.68
C LEU A 25 -15.00 13.50 -2.49
N GLU A 26 -14.44 12.92 -1.42
CA GLU A 26 -15.19 12.53 -0.22
C GLU A 26 -14.37 12.81 1.04
N SER A 27 -15.04 13.26 2.11
CA SER A 27 -14.45 13.50 3.43
C SER A 27 -15.56 13.48 4.47
N LYS A 28 -15.23 13.10 5.71
CA LYS A 28 -16.13 13.22 6.87
C LYS A 28 -16.55 14.68 7.10
N ASN A 29 -15.72 15.63 6.72
CA ASN A 29 -16.02 17.05 6.78
C ASN A 29 -16.51 17.56 5.41
N SER A 30 -17.82 17.77 5.27
CA SER A 30 -18.43 18.23 4.03
C SER A 30 -17.88 19.58 3.53
N SER A 31 -17.31 20.41 4.40
CA SER A 31 -16.67 21.68 4.00
C SER A 31 -15.37 21.49 3.22
N GLN A 32 -14.79 20.30 3.22
CA GLN A 32 -13.56 19.97 2.49
C GLN A 32 -13.81 19.44 1.08
N LEU A 33 -15.06 19.10 0.72
CA LEU A 33 -15.39 18.60 -0.60
C LEU A 33 -14.94 19.58 -1.69
N LEU A 34 -14.38 19.03 -2.78
CA LEU A 34 -13.81 19.79 -3.91
C LEU A 34 -12.63 20.71 -3.55
N THR A 35 -12.11 20.65 -2.31
CA THR A 35 -10.91 21.39 -1.92
C THR A 35 -9.71 20.86 -2.71
N LYS A 36 -8.90 21.79 -3.24
CA LYS A 36 -7.70 21.44 -3.99
C LYS A 36 -6.66 20.85 -3.06
N VAL A 37 -6.05 19.76 -3.50
CA VAL A 37 -4.97 19.09 -2.79
C VAL A 37 -3.72 19.14 -3.67
N PHE A 38 -2.61 19.56 -3.08
CA PHE A 38 -1.28 19.48 -3.66
C PHE A 38 -0.48 18.46 -2.88
N ILE A 39 0.16 17.52 -3.58
CA ILE A 39 1.04 16.52 -2.97
C ILE A 39 2.44 16.79 -3.52
N ASN A 40 3.34 17.23 -2.66
CA ASN A 40 4.74 17.42 -2.99
C ASN A 40 5.45 16.07 -2.91
N ILE A 41 5.89 15.54 -4.05
CA ILE A 41 6.79 14.39 -4.08
C ILE A 41 8.21 14.92 -3.86
N CYS A 42 8.75 14.60 -2.70
CA CYS A 42 10.08 15.00 -2.25
C CYS A 42 10.90 13.78 -1.88
N HIS A 43 12.19 13.97 -1.65
CA HIS A 43 13.08 12.84 -1.37
C HIS A 43 14.19 13.17 -0.39
N ASP A 44 14.58 12.18 0.41
CA ASP A 44 15.66 12.26 1.39
C ASP A 44 16.38 10.90 1.47
N PRO A 45 17.72 10.87 1.55
CA PRO A 45 18.47 9.61 1.60
C PRO A 45 18.25 8.79 2.88
N GLN A 46 17.73 9.39 3.95
CA GLN A 46 17.45 8.72 5.22
C GLN A 46 16.14 7.94 5.22
N VAL A 47 15.25 8.18 4.25
CA VAL A 47 14.04 7.36 4.07
C VAL A 47 14.47 5.96 3.61
N PRO A 48 13.92 4.87 4.16
CA PRO A 48 14.27 3.53 3.73
C PRO A 48 13.98 3.32 2.24
N LYS A 49 14.76 2.44 1.62
CA LYS A 49 14.51 1.96 0.27
C LYS A 49 14.15 0.47 0.29
N PRO A 50 13.46 -0.04 -0.75
CA PRO A 50 13.18 -1.46 -0.87
C PRO A 50 14.47 -2.29 -0.86
N SER A 51 14.39 -3.52 -0.37
CA SER A 51 15.55 -4.43 -0.30
C SER A 51 16.12 -4.77 -1.68
N LYS A 52 15.27 -4.81 -2.71
CA LYS A 52 15.63 -5.09 -4.09
C LYS A 52 15.65 -3.82 -4.93
N GLU A 53 16.71 -3.65 -5.72
CA GLU A 53 16.84 -2.53 -6.65
C GLU A 53 15.82 -2.60 -7.79
N PHE A 54 15.53 -1.44 -8.39
CA PHE A 54 14.56 -1.36 -9.47
C PHE A 54 15.10 -1.93 -10.78
N GLU A 55 14.59 -3.10 -11.14
CA GLU A 55 14.72 -3.72 -12.46
C GLU A 55 13.31 -3.97 -13.02
N PRO A 56 12.89 -3.27 -14.10
CA PRO A 56 11.51 -3.33 -14.60
C PRO A 56 10.93 -4.74 -14.79
N GLU A 57 11.70 -5.64 -15.38
CA GLU A 57 11.29 -7.02 -15.69
C GLU A 57 11.01 -7.87 -14.45
N VAL A 58 11.57 -7.47 -13.32
CA VAL A 58 11.50 -8.21 -12.06
C VAL A 58 10.59 -7.51 -11.06
N VAL A 59 10.69 -6.19 -10.96
CA VAL A 59 9.95 -5.39 -9.98
C VAL A 59 8.49 -5.21 -10.34
N PHE A 60 8.12 -5.06 -11.62
CA PHE A 60 6.69 -4.91 -11.95
C PHE A 60 5.86 -6.16 -11.61
N PRO A 61 6.30 -7.40 -11.90
CA PRO A 61 5.64 -8.59 -11.36
C PRO A 61 5.55 -8.58 -9.83
N MET A 62 6.63 -8.22 -9.14
CA MET A 62 6.64 -8.16 -7.67
C MET A 62 5.68 -7.10 -7.11
N ILE A 63 5.49 -5.96 -7.79
CA ILE A 63 4.51 -4.94 -7.41
C ILE A 63 3.10 -5.52 -7.51
N ILE A 64 2.79 -6.25 -8.58
CA ILE A 64 1.46 -6.89 -8.77
C ILE A 64 1.20 -7.94 -7.68
N GLU A 65 2.24 -8.67 -7.28
CA GLU A 65 2.18 -9.66 -6.19
C GLU A 65 2.28 -9.02 -4.78
N ASN A 66 2.26 -7.69 -4.67
CA ASN A 66 2.44 -6.94 -3.42
C ASN A 66 3.71 -7.34 -2.64
N GLN A 67 4.79 -7.69 -3.34
CA GLN A 67 6.09 -8.09 -2.76
C GLN A 67 7.14 -6.96 -2.82
N TRP A 68 6.81 -5.84 -3.47
CA TRP A 68 7.70 -4.70 -3.61
C TRP A 68 6.90 -3.40 -3.64
N GLU A 69 7.28 -2.45 -2.79
CA GLU A 69 6.71 -1.10 -2.76
C GLU A 69 7.78 -0.09 -2.36
N ILE A 70 7.64 1.18 -2.77
CA ILE A 70 8.51 2.26 -2.30
C ILE A 70 7.98 2.77 -0.96
N PRO A 71 8.77 2.74 0.14
CA PRO A 71 8.36 3.34 1.40
C PRO A 71 8.14 4.85 1.26
N ILE A 72 7.03 5.35 1.81
CA ILE A 72 6.63 6.76 1.76
C ILE A 72 6.44 7.31 3.17
N VAL A 73 7.11 8.41 3.48
CA VAL A 73 6.83 9.23 4.67
C VAL A 73 5.89 10.35 4.24
N ALA A 74 4.62 10.27 4.66
CA ALA A 74 3.65 11.32 4.40
C ALA A 74 3.60 12.33 5.56
N SER A 75 3.58 13.62 5.24
CA SER A 75 3.38 14.69 6.22
C SER A 75 1.91 14.84 6.59
N VAL A 76 1.66 15.53 7.71
CA VAL A 76 0.33 16.07 8.02
C VAL A 76 -0.09 17.12 6.98
N ALA A 77 -1.40 17.38 6.91
CA ALA A 77 -1.97 18.40 6.04
C ALA A 77 -1.45 19.80 6.43
N LYS A 78 -1.01 20.57 5.43
CA LYS A 78 -0.71 22.01 5.55
C LYS A 78 -1.78 22.81 4.83
N GLU A 79 -2.36 23.79 5.52
CA GLU A 79 -3.28 24.73 4.88
C GLU A 79 -2.52 25.69 3.96
N SER A 80 -3.07 25.92 2.78
CA SER A 80 -2.53 26.85 1.78
C SER A 80 -3.69 27.56 1.09
N LYS A 81 -3.39 28.69 0.46
CA LYS A 81 -4.32 29.36 -0.45
C LYS A 81 -3.81 29.28 -1.88
N ASP A 82 -4.73 29.16 -2.83
CA ASP A 82 -4.39 29.33 -4.23
C ASP A 82 -4.21 30.82 -4.60
N LYS A 83 -3.82 31.11 -5.84
CA LYS A 83 -3.63 32.49 -6.31
C LYS A 83 -4.89 33.36 -6.24
N LYS A 84 -6.07 32.75 -6.16
CA LYS A 84 -7.37 33.43 -6.05
C LYS A 84 -7.87 33.51 -4.59
N GLY A 85 -7.08 33.02 -3.64
CA GLY A 85 -7.42 33.03 -2.21
C GLY A 85 -8.27 31.85 -1.75
N PHE A 86 -8.59 30.89 -2.63
CA PHE A 86 -9.37 29.71 -2.23
C PHE A 86 -8.53 28.76 -1.37
N PRO A 87 -9.14 28.12 -0.36
CA PRO A 87 -8.45 27.15 0.48
C PRO A 87 -7.96 25.96 -0.35
N SER A 88 -6.82 25.43 0.07
CA SER A 88 -6.16 24.27 -0.50
C SER A 88 -5.38 23.57 0.60
N LEU A 89 -5.16 22.26 0.44
CA LEU A 89 -4.31 21.47 1.31
C LEU A 89 -3.03 21.11 0.58
N VAL A 90 -1.94 21.04 1.33
CA VAL A 90 -0.63 20.60 0.84
C VAL A 90 -0.15 19.47 1.73
N TYR A 91 0.25 18.37 1.12
CA TYR A 91 0.91 17.24 1.77
C TYR A 91 2.30 17.06 1.15
N ASP A 92 3.24 16.56 1.92
CA ASP A 92 4.53 16.12 1.40
C ASP A 92 4.63 14.60 1.52
N CYS A 93 4.96 13.93 0.42
CA CYS A 93 5.31 12.51 0.39
C CYS A 93 6.81 12.41 0.13
N CYS A 94 7.57 12.02 1.15
CA CYS A 94 9.01 11.88 1.09
C CYS A 94 9.41 10.43 0.87
N ILE A 95 10.24 10.19 -0.15
CA ILE A 95 10.78 8.87 -0.49
C ILE A 95 12.31 8.87 -0.48
N ASN A 96 12.94 7.71 -0.64
CA ASN A 96 14.39 7.65 -0.77
C ASN A 96 14.91 8.33 -2.06
N ASP A 97 16.08 8.98 -1.98
CA ASP A 97 16.77 9.61 -3.12
C ASP A 97 16.94 8.66 -4.32
N GLU A 98 17.24 7.37 -4.07
CA GLU A 98 17.39 6.38 -5.12
C GLU A 98 16.06 6.02 -5.78
N CYS A 99 15.01 5.80 -4.98
CA CYS A 99 13.66 5.56 -5.46
C CYS A 99 13.19 6.71 -6.36
N PHE A 100 13.48 7.94 -5.95
CA PHE A 100 13.16 9.11 -6.76
C PHE A 100 13.88 9.08 -8.12
N ARG A 101 15.17 8.70 -8.18
CA ARG A 101 15.88 8.53 -9.45
C ARG A 101 15.26 7.44 -10.33
N TRP A 102 14.86 6.30 -9.75
CA TRP A 102 14.19 5.24 -10.52
C TRP A 102 12.91 5.77 -11.19
N CYS A 103 12.11 6.58 -10.48
CA CYS A 103 10.92 7.24 -11.03
C CYS A 103 11.23 8.35 -12.05
N GLN A 104 12.44 8.92 -12.08
CA GLN A 104 12.84 9.82 -13.17
C GLN A 104 13.12 9.07 -14.48
N ILE A 105 13.57 7.81 -14.37
CA ILE A 105 13.94 6.98 -15.53
C ILE A 105 12.71 6.22 -16.05
N SER A 106 11.93 5.62 -15.16
CA SER A 106 10.74 4.84 -15.50
C SER A 106 9.46 5.63 -15.29
N LYS A 107 8.75 5.91 -16.40
CA LYS A 107 7.44 6.59 -16.36
C LYS A 107 6.39 5.74 -15.68
N ASP A 108 6.40 4.43 -15.91
CA ASP A 108 5.40 3.52 -15.34
C ASP A 108 5.57 3.43 -13.82
N LEU A 109 6.81 3.31 -13.33
CA LEU A 109 7.08 3.36 -11.89
C LEU A 109 6.68 4.70 -11.27
N LYS A 110 6.87 5.81 -12.01
CA LYS A 110 6.42 7.13 -11.55
C LYS A 110 4.89 7.21 -11.41
N LEU A 111 4.13 6.62 -12.33
CA LEU A 111 2.67 6.57 -12.24
C LEU A 111 2.22 5.74 -11.03
N ILE A 112 2.84 4.57 -10.81
CA ILE A 112 2.58 3.72 -9.65
C ILE A 112 2.90 4.46 -8.34
N LEU A 113 4.05 5.14 -8.27
CA LEU A 113 4.42 5.95 -7.11
C LEU A 113 3.38 7.06 -6.82
N ILE A 114 2.88 7.73 -7.87
CA ILE A 114 1.85 8.76 -7.71
C ILE A 114 0.59 8.14 -7.07
N GLU A 115 0.17 6.97 -7.53
CA GLU A 115 -0.97 6.26 -6.95
C GLU A 115 -0.73 5.93 -5.47
N TRP A 116 0.41 5.33 -5.13
CA TRP A 116 0.76 5.04 -3.73
C TRP A 116 0.78 6.29 -2.85
N CYS A 117 1.24 7.44 -3.38
CA CYS A 117 1.21 8.69 -2.65
C CYS A 117 -0.22 9.18 -2.41
N ILE A 118 -1.11 9.07 -3.41
CA ILE A 118 -2.53 9.42 -3.27
C ILE A 118 -3.17 8.53 -2.22
N GLU A 119 -3.02 7.20 -2.33
CA GLU A 119 -3.56 6.23 -1.38
C GLU A 119 -3.04 6.48 0.05
N SER A 120 -1.75 6.78 0.21
CA SER A 120 -1.16 7.05 1.52
C SER A 120 -1.85 8.24 2.21
N ILE A 121 -2.15 9.31 1.45
CA ILE A 121 -2.85 10.49 1.97
C ILE A 121 -4.32 10.19 2.28
N GLU A 122 -4.98 9.38 1.46
CA GLU A 122 -6.35 8.93 1.69
C GLU A 122 -6.47 8.11 2.98
N MET A 123 -5.58 7.12 3.17
CA MET A 123 -5.55 6.26 4.34
C MET A 123 -5.34 7.06 5.63
N ILE A 124 -4.33 7.93 5.66
CA ILE A 124 -3.97 8.69 6.87
C ILE A 124 -5.07 9.66 7.28
N ASN A 125 -5.75 10.28 6.31
CA ASN A 125 -6.72 11.34 6.58
C ASN A 125 -8.19 10.87 6.48
N SER A 126 -8.44 9.60 6.12
CA SER A 126 -9.78 9.07 5.84
C SER A 126 -10.58 9.95 4.86
N ILE A 127 -9.94 10.31 3.74
CA ILE A 127 -10.53 11.09 2.64
C ILE A 127 -10.42 10.30 1.34
N THR A 128 -11.21 10.68 0.34
CA THR A 128 -11.10 10.18 -1.05
C THR A 128 -10.66 11.31 -1.96
N LEU A 129 -9.63 11.08 -2.77
CA LEU A 129 -9.02 12.01 -3.71
C LEU A 129 -9.35 11.62 -5.16
N GLU A 130 -9.45 12.63 -6.02
CA GLU A 130 -9.66 12.40 -7.45
C GLU A 130 -8.41 11.78 -8.11
N ARG A 131 -8.64 10.76 -8.96
CA ARG A 131 -7.57 10.11 -9.75
C ARG A 131 -7.23 10.83 -11.05
N ASP A 132 -8.11 11.72 -11.52
CA ASP A 132 -7.77 12.68 -12.56
C ASP A 132 -6.94 13.84 -11.96
N TYR A 133 -5.63 13.63 -11.90
CA TYR A 133 -4.68 14.60 -11.36
C TYR A 133 -3.92 15.32 -12.47
N SER A 134 -3.37 16.49 -12.12
CA SER A 134 -2.45 17.24 -12.96
C SER A 134 -1.08 17.33 -12.29
N VAL A 135 -0.02 17.50 -13.08
CA VAL A 135 1.35 17.70 -12.58
C VAL A 135 1.79 19.13 -12.93
N PRO A 136 1.63 20.10 -12.01
CA PRO A 136 2.06 21.47 -12.27
C PRO A 136 3.58 21.58 -12.48
N LYS A 137 4.01 22.58 -13.25
CA LYS A 137 5.43 22.88 -13.50
C LYS A 137 6.09 23.59 -12.31
N MET A 138 6.15 22.92 -11.16
CA MET A 138 6.85 23.37 -9.96
C MET A 138 7.40 22.16 -9.20
N LEU A 139 8.48 22.37 -8.44
CA LEU A 139 9.14 21.29 -7.70
C LEU A 139 8.49 21.03 -6.33
N ALA A 140 7.94 22.08 -5.71
CA ALA A 140 7.18 22.01 -4.47
C ALA A 140 6.18 23.17 -4.38
N LYS A 141 5.08 22.94 -3.66
CA LYS A 141 4.09 23.95 -3.28
C LYS A 141 4.35 24.35 -1.83
N GLY A 142 4.94 25.54 -1.64
CA GLY A 142 5.36 26.01 -0.32
C GLY A 142 6.62 25.32 0.18
N ASP A 143 6.91 25.48 1.47
CA ASP A 143 8.08 24.87 2.11
C ASP A 143 7.80 23.41 2.48
N LEU A 144 8.82 22.57 2.33
CA LEU A 144 8.77 21.15 2.68
C LEU A 144 8.89 20.96 4.19
N THR A 145 8.11 20.02 4.73
CA THR A 145 8.12 19.68 6.14
C THR A 145 9.37 18.90 6.50
N GLN A 146 10.07 19.33 7.55
CA GLN A 146 11.15 18.56 8.16
C GLN A 146 10.53 17.62 9.20
N THR A 147 10.30 16.37 8.82
CA THR A 147 9.69 15.37 9.70
C THR A 147 10.77 14.75 10.59
N GLU A 148 10.54 14.77 11.90
CA GLU A 148 11.33 14.00 12.87
C GLU A 148 10.72 12.62 13.05
N LEU A 149 11.50 11.57 12.82
CA LEU A 149 11.09 10.17 12.98
C LEU A 149 12.02 9.46 13.96
N THR A 150 11.47 8.51 14.70
CA THR A 150 12.26 7.56 15.46
C THR A 150 12.81 6.45 14.54
N MET A 151 13.89 5.80 14.95
CA MET A 151 14.43 4.63 14.24
C MET A 151 13.39 3.52 14.03
N HIS A 152 12.48 3.32 14.99
CA HIS A 152 11.42 2.32 14.88
C HIS A 152 10.39 2.68 13.80
N GLU A 153 9.96 3.94 13.75
CA GLU A 153 9.06 4.42 12.70
C GLU A 153 9.70 4.27 11.32
N LEU A 154 11.00 4.55 11.20
CA LEU A 154 11.73 4.35 9.95
C LEU A 154 11.78 2.88 9.54
N SER A 155 12.06 1.95 10.46
CA SER A 155 12.05 0.52 10.11
C SER A 155 10.66 0.02 9.70
N ASP A 156 9.60 0.51 10.35
CA ASP A 156 8.24 0.05 10.11
C ASP A 156 7.68 0.45 8.74
N LEU A 157 8.17 1.55 8.15
CA LEU A 157 7.71 2.04 6.85
C LEU A 157 7.93 1.04 5.71
N GLY A 158 8.89 0.12 5.85
CA GLY A 158 9.12 -0.94 4.86
C GLY A 158 8.23 -2.16 5.02
N PHE A 159 7.49 -2.29 6.12
CA PHE A 159 6.72 -3.50 6.46
C PHE A 159 5.21 -3.27 6.61
N LYS A 160 4.75 -2.02 6.87
CA LYS A 160 3.36 -1.76 7.27
C LYS A 160 2.32 -2.08 6.21
N LYS A 161 2.47 -1.66 4.95
CA LYS A 161 1.38 -1.82 3.97
C LYS A 161 1.30 -3.25 3.42
N LEU A 162 2.45 -3.90 3.25
CA LEU A 162 2.54 -5.33 2.91
C LEU A 162 1.86 -6.23 3.96
N HIS A 163 2.06 -5.93 5.25
CA HIS A 163 1.43 -6.68 6.34
C HIS A 163 -0.06 -6.35 6.52
N GLU A 164 -0.46 -5.08 6.38
CA GLU A 164 -1.88 -4.68 6.44
C GLU A 164 -2.70 -5.33 5.32
N LEU A 165 -2.16 -5.44 4.10
CA LEU A 165 -2.85 -6.12 2.99
C LEU A 165 -2.99 -7.62 3.24
N GLN A 166 -1.93 -8.31 3.70
CA GLN A 166 -1.99 -9.73 4.07
C GLN A 166 -3.03 -10.00 5.18
N GLN A 167 -3.13 -9.10 6.15
CA GLN A 167 -4.15 -9.21 7.21
C GLN A 167 -5.56 -8.99 6.67
N ASN A 168 -5.76 -8.03 5.75
CA ASN A 168 -7.06 -7.76 5.17
C ASN A 168 -7.53 -8.89 4.23
N GLU A 169 -6.63 -9.48 3.43
CA GLU A 169 -6.93 -10.70 2.66
C GLU A 169 -7.31 -11.86 3.58
N ALA A 170 -6.52 -12.10 4.64
CA ALA A 170 -6.82 -13.15 5.60
C ALA A 170 -8.16 -12.92 6.32
N LEU A 171 -8.50 -11.67 6.65
CA LEU A 171 -9.79 -11.29 7.25
C LEU A 171 -10.96 -11.55 6.29
N GLY A 172 -10.81 -11.21 5.01
CA GLY A 172 -11.82 -11.48 3.98
C GLY A 172 -12.09 -12.97 3.80
N VAL A 173 -11.03 -13.80 3.74
CA VAL A 173 -11.16 -15.26 3.64
C VAL A 173 -11.80 -15.85 4.91
N ILE A 174 -11.47 -15.34 6.10
CA ILE A 174 -12.11 -15.77 7.36
C ILE A 174 -13.60 -15.40 7.39
N GLU A 175 -13.98 -14.24 6.86
CA GLU A 175 -15.37 -13.81 6.79
C GLU A 175 -16.17 -14.68 5.78
N GLU A 176 -15.58 -15.01 4.64
CA GLU A 176 -16.16 -15.92 3.65
C GLU A 176 -16.38 -17.33 4.23
N LEU A 177 -15.38 -17.87 4.93
CA LEU A 177 -15.49 -19.17 5.63
C LEU A 177 -16.53 -19.16 6.76
N LYS A 178 -16.73 -18.03 7.44
CA LYS A 178 -17.79 -17.89 8.47
C LYS A 178 -19.18 -17.84 7.86
N LEU A 179 -19.33 -17.18 6.71
CA LEU A 179 -20.60 -17.13 5.97
C LEU A 179 -20.94 -18.50 5.33
N GLU A 180 -19.95 -19.30 4.97
CA GLU A 180 -20.14 -20.69 4.55
C GLU A 180 -20.54 -21.58 5.74
N GLY A 181 -19.94 -21.38 6.93
CA GLY A 181 -20.25 -22.14 8.14
C GLY A 181 -21.59 -21.83 8.82
N GLU A 182 -22.26 -20.72 8.46
CA GLU A 182 -23.62 -20.40 8.94
C GLU A 182 -24.74 -20.90 8.02
N ASN A 183 -24.41 -21.45 6.84
CA ASN A 183 -25.39 -22.04 5.91
C ASN A 183 -25.48 -23.58 5.99
N GLU A 184 -24.75 -24.23 6.89
CA GLU A 184 -24.90 -25.66 7.16
C GLU A 184 -25.82 -25.87 8.38
N GLU A 185 -27.13 -25.70 8.16
CA GLU A 185 -28.10 -26.47 8.94
C GLU A 185 -27.94 -27.96 8.56
N GLU A 186 -27.47 -28.75 9.53
CA GLU A 186 -27.54 -30.20 9.68
C GLU A 186 -27.92 -31.02 8.42
N ASP A 187 -26.91 -31.60 7.76
CA ASP A 187 -27.09 -32.89 7.09
C ASP A 187 -25.97 -33.85 7.54
N GLU A 188 -26.33 -34.72 8.49
CA GLU A 188 -25.54 -35.88 8.89
C GLU A 188 -25.33 -36.80 7.67
N ASN A 189 -24.18 -36.71 6.99
CA ASN A 189 -23.47 -37.84 6.37
C ASN A 189 -22.15 -37.37 5.74
N LEU A 190 -21.09 -37.29 6.56
CA LEU A 190 -19.72 -37.18 6.06
C LEU A 190 -19.29 -38.52 5.42
N PRO A 191 -18.82 -38.55 4.16
CA PRO A 191 -18.28 -39.77 3.56
C PRO A 191 -16.88 -40.09 4.13
N ASP A 192 -16.71 -41.34 4.54
CA ASP A 192 -15.51 -41.85 5.18
C ASP A 192 -14.35 -42.02 4.17
N LEU A 193 -13.38 -41.09 4.18
CA LEU A 193 -12.29 -40.99 3.19
C LEU A 193 -11.13 -42.01 3.38
N PHE A 194 -11.29 -43.05 4.21
CA PHE A 194 -10.20 -43.97 4.56
C PHE A 194 -10.37 -45.44 4.14
N ASN A 195 -11.26 -45.77 3.20
CA ASN A 195 -11.42 -47.16 2.73
C ASN A 195 -11.01 -47.43 1.27
N ILE A 196 -9.86 -46.88 0.86
CA ILE A 196 -9.15 -47.36 -0.35
C ILE A 196 -8.24 -48.51 0.07
N GLY A 197 -8.77 -49.74 -0.03
CA GLY A 197 -7.94 -50.95 -0.08
C GLY A 197 -8.48 -52.15 0.70
N ARG A 198 -9.02 -53.12 -0.06
CA ARG A 198 -9.37 -54.52 0.26
C ARG A 198 -10.88 -54.80 0.30
N ASP A 199 -11.43 -55.16 -0.85
CA ASP A 199 -11.97 -56.51 -1.10
C ASP A 199 -12.90 -56.49 -2.33
N GLY A 200 -12.43 -57.14 -3.39
CA GLY A 200 -13.14 -57.23 -4.66
C GLY A 200 -12.53 -58.27 -5.60
N VAL A 201 -12.14 -59.43 -5.07
CA VAL A 201 -11.81 -60.60 -5.89
C VAL A 201 -13.10 -61.13 -6.51
N GLN A 202 -13.46 -60.66 -7.70
CA GLN A 202 -14.45 -61.34 -8.54
C GLN A 202 -13.75 -62.40 -9.39
N LYS A 203 -13.94 -63.67 -9.03
CA LYS A 203 -13.56 -64.85 -9.81
C LYS A 203 -14.34 -64.87 -11.13
N LYS A 204 -13.65 -64.93 -12.27
CA LYS A 204 -14.22 -65.34 -13.57
C LYS A 204 -14.18 -66.88 -13.68
N PRO A 205 -15.23 -67.56 -14.18
CA PRO A 205 -15.13 -68.99 -14.47
C PRO A 205 -14.40 -69.24 -15.80
N LEU A 206 -13.57 -70.30 -15.79
CA LEU A 206 -12.83 -70.87 -16.93
C LEU A 206 -13.81 -71.55 -17.91
N ILE A 207 -13.52 -71.42 -19.21
CA ILE A 207 -14.14 -72.18 -20.31
C ILE A 207 -13.42 -73.53 -20.41
N GLU A 208 -14.15 -74.64 -20.44
CA GLU A 208 -13.65 -75.96 -20.82
C GLU A 208 -13.94 -76.18 -22.32
N GLU A 209 -12.90 -76.55 -23.07
CA GLU A 209 -13.02 -77.10 -24.42
C GLU A 209 -13.60 -78.52 -24.35
N LEU A 210 -14.55 -78.83 -25.24
CA LEU A 210 -14.56 -79.99 -26.15
C LEU A 210 -15.67 -79.81 -27.19
#